data_AF-I3SPS3-F1
#
_entry.id   AF-I3SPS3-F1
#
_cell.length_a   1.000
_cell.length_b   1.000
_cell.length_c   1.000
_cell.angle_alpha   90.00
_cell.angle_beta   90.00
_cell.angle_gamma   90.00
#
_symmetry.space_group_name_H-M   'P 1'
#
loop_
_entity.id
_entity.type
_entity.pdbx_description
1 polymer ?
#
loop_
_entity_poly.entity_id
_entity_poly.type
_entity_poly.pdbx_seq_one_letter_code
_entity_poly.pdbx_strand_id
1 'polypeptide(L)'
;MCRNKVISLVGAQKASLHPDDLLLLANFVMSSESFRTSESFSPVCLPRYNPSAFLYAYIHYFDADTYLMLLTTSSDAFYHLKDCRIRVEMVLLKSNILSEVQRSLLDGGMHVEDLPAAPNSGSSHLGQHTLPSESPQRFNEPNHAICGPAGLWHFIYRSIYLDQYVSSEFPSSINTLGQQKRLYRAYQKLFASMRDKGIPAAQNSI
;
A
#
# COMPACT_ATOMS: atom_id res chain seq x y z
N MET A 1 9.21 -6.87 -2.08
CA MET A 1 8.01 -6.87 -1.22
C MET A 1 8.27 -7.81 -0.06
N CYS A 2 7.56 -7.62 1.05
CA CYS A 2 7.62 -8.53 2.18
C CYS A 2 6.18 -8.82 2.64
N ARG A 3 5.74 -10.07 2.53
CA ARG A 3 4.32 -10.45 2.59
C ARG A 3 3.50 -9.59 1.62
N ASN A 4 2.55 -8.84 2.14
CA ASN A 4 1.70 -7.90 1.40
C ASN A 4 2.22 -6.44 1.45
N LYS A 5 3.32 -6.17 2.15
CA LYS A 5 3.91 -4.83 2.29
C LYS A 5 4.88 -4.54 1.12
N VAL A 6 4.69 -3.41 0.46
CA VAL A 6 5.57 -2.93 -0.63
C VAL A 6 6.74 -2.17 -0.01
N ILE A 7 7.95 -2.75 -0.07
CA ILE A 7 9.18 -2.11 0.44
C ILE A 7 9.66 -1.02 -0.53
N SER A 8 9.67 -1.33 -1.83
CA SER A 8 10.09 -0.40 -2.88
C SER A 8 9.39 -0.80 -4.17
N LEU A 9 8.97 0.19 -4.94
CA LEU A 9 8.38 0.03 -6.26
C LEU A 9 9.11 0.94 -7.24
N VAL A 10 9.70 0.35 -8.27
CA VAL A 10 10.40 1.08 -9.32
C VAL A 10 9.76 0.74 -10.65
N GLY A 11 9.41 1.77 -11.41
CA GLY A 11 8.86 1.65 -12.76
C GLY A 11 9.47 2.69 -13.68
N ALA A 12 9.35 2.48 -15.00
CA ALA A 12 9.69 3.51 -15.97
C ALA A 12 8.82 4.77 -15.73
N GLN A 13 9.32 5.96 -16.07
CA GLN A 13 8.56 7.19 -15.92
C GLN A 13 7.19 7.06 -16.65
N LYS A 14 6.09 7.30 -15.92
CA LYS A 14 4.67 7.10 -16.30
C LYS A 14 4.08 5.68 -16.09
N ALA A 15 4.85 4.68 -15.69
CA ALA A 15 4.35 3.33 -15.37
C ALA A 15 4.08 3.15 -13.87
N SER A 16 3.22 4.00 -13.30
CA SER A 16 2.71 3.82 -11.93
C SER A 16 1.71 2.67 -11.92
N LEU A 17 1.99 1.60 -11.16
CA LEU A 17 0.99 0.55 -10.93
C LEU A 17 -0.11 1.05 -10.02
N HIS A 18 -1.35 0.68 -10.33
CA HIS A 18 -2.50 0.99 -9.50
C HIS A 18 -2.47 0.15 -8.20
N PRO A 19 -2.90 0.69 -7.05
CA PRO A 19 -2.95 -0.08 -5.80
C PRO A 19 -3.71 -1.41 -5.91
N ASP A 20 -4.84 -1.44 -6.62
CA ASP A 20 -5.58 -2.68 -6.88
C ASP A 20 -4.74 -3.75 -7.60
N ASP A 21 -3.93 -3.35 -8.58
CA ASP A 21 -3.05 -4.27 -9.31
C ASP A 21 -1.89 -4.73 -8.41
N LEU A 22 -1.36 -3.86 -7.53
CA LEU A 22 -0.35 -4.25 -6.53
C LEU A 22 -0.91 -5.28 -5.54
N LEU A 23 -2.14 -5.09 -5.07
CA LEU A 23 -2.82 -6.06 -4.20
C LEU A 23 -3.04 -7.39 -4.92
N LEU A 24 -3.44 -7.35 -6.18
CA LEU A 24 -3.60 -8.55 -7.01
C LEU A 24 -2.27 -9.30 -7.14
N LEU A 25 -1.17 -8.59 -7.41
CA LEU A 25 0.17 -9.16 -7.50
C LEU A 25 0.64 -9.77 -6.18
N ALA A 26 0.41 -9.08 -5.06
CA ALA A 26 0.74 -9.60 -3.73
C ALA A 26 -0.03 -10.90 -3.45
N ASN A 27 -1.34 -10.91 -3.70
CA ASN A 27 -2.17 -12.10 -3.54
C ASN A 27 -1.71 -13.25 -4.45
N PHE A 28 -1.43 -12.95 -5.72
CA PHE A 28 -0.93 -13.93 -6.68
C PHE A 28 0.32 -14.65 -6.16
N VAL A 29 1.29 -13.91 -5.63
CA VAL A 29 2.54 -14.48 -5.10
C VAL A 29 2.33 -15.20 -3.76
N MET A 30 1.52 -14.65 -2.87
CA MET A 30 1.33 -15.19 -1.53
C MET A 30 0.43 -16.44 -1.51
N SER A 31 -0.48 -16.58 -2.47
CA SER A 31 -1.38 -17.74 -2.56
C SER A 31 -0.74 -18.98 -3.21
N SER A 32 0.52 -18.88 -3.66
CA SER A 32 1.22 -19.97 -4.36
C SER A 32 2.55 -20.29 -3.68
N GLU A 33 2.57 -21.39 -2.91
CA GLU A 33 3.78 -21.85 -2.22
C GLU A 33 4.89 -22.31 -3.18
N SER A 34 4.54 -22.72 -4.40
CA SER A 34 5.49 -23.14 -5.43
C SER A 34 6.53 -22.06 -5.78
N PHE A 35 6.17 -20.79 -5.62
CA PHE A 35 7.09 -19.68 -5.88
C PHE A 35 8.22 -19.59 -4.84
N ARG A 36 8.08 -20.23 -3.68
CA ARG A 36 9.12 -20.22 -2.63
C ARG A 36 10.25 -21.21 -2.90
N THR A 37 10.01 -22.24 -3.71
CA THR A 37 10.98 -23.32 -3.93
C THR A 37 11.88 -23.09 -5.15
N SER A 38 11.46 -22.24 -6.10
CA SER A 38 12.20 -22.00 -7.33
C SER A 38 11.88 -20.64 -7.94
N GLU A 39 12.81 -20.12 -8.76
CA GLU A 39 12.55 -18.96 -9.60
C GLU A 39 11.36 -19.24 -10.51
N SER A 40 10.42 -18.30 -10.57
CA SER A 40 9.18 -18.49 -11.31
C SER A 40 8.98 -17.39 -12.34
N PHE A 41 8.41 -17.75 -13.48
CA PHE A 41 8.09 -16.83 -14.56
C PHE A 41 6.70 -17.14 -15.08
N SER A 42 5.75 -16.28 -14.74
CA SER A 42 4.32 -16.57 -14.94
C SER A 42 3.61 -15.41 -15.62
N PRO A 43 2.70 -15.69 -16.58
CA PRO A 43 1.85 -14.66 -17.16
C PRO A 43 0.85 -14.15 -16.11
N VAL A 44 0.59 -12.85 -16.12
CA VAL A 44 -0.30 -12.16 -15.19
C VAL A 44 -1.07 -11.06 -15.91
N CYS A 45 -2.37 -10.95 -15.64
CA CYS A 45 -3.21 -9.87 -16.12
C CYS A 45 -3.37 -8.80 -15.04
N LEU A 46 -3.16 -7.53 -15.41
CA LEU A 46 -3.29 -6.38 -14.53
C LEU A 46 -4.39 -5.45 -15.05
N PRO A 47 -5.62 -5.54 -14.51
CA PRO A 47 -6.79 -4.85 -15.06
C PRO A 47 -6.66 -3.32 -15.15
N ARG A 48 -5.92 -2.70 -14.22
CA ARG A 48 -5.76 -1.24 -14.20
C ARG A 48 -4.59 -0.77 -15.05
N TYR A 49 -3.57 -1.61 -15.22
CA TYR A 49 -2.44 -1.34 -16.10
C TYR A 49 -2.81 -1.50 -17.58
N ASN A 50 -3.32 -2.68 -17.95
CA ASN A 50 -3.81 -2.96 -19.30
C ASN A 50 -4.79 -4.14 -19.27
N PRO A 51 -6.11 -3.92 -19.37
CA PRO A 51 -7.11 -4.99 -19.30
C PRO A 51 -7.12 -5.90 -20.54
N SER A 52 -6.39 -5.55 -21.61
CA SER A 52 -6.37 -6.28 -22.88
C SER A 52 -5.06 -7.03 -23.13
N ALA A 53 -4.10 -6.96 -22.21
CA ALA A 53 -2.80 -7.62 -22.36
C ALA A 53 -2.36 -8.29 -21.05
N PHE A 54 -1.57 -9.35 -21.18
CA PHE A 54 -0.84 -9.94 -20.07
C PHE A 54 0.58 -9.38 -20.00
N LEU A 55 1.11 -9.31 -18.78
CA LEU A 55 2.52 -9.17 -18.49
C LEU A 55 3.07 -10.52 -18.08
N TYR A 56 4.39 -10.59 -17.96
CA TYR A 56 5.07 -11.71 -17.31
C TYR A 56 5.71 -11.22 -16.02
N ALA A 57 5.45 -11.93 -14.93
CA ALA A 57 6.05 -11.72 -13.62
C ALA A 57 7.16 -12.74 -13.39
N TYR A 58 8.38 -12.25 -13.25
CA TYR A 58 9.49 -13.00 -12.68
C TYR A 58 9.45 -12.84 -11.16
N ILE A 59 9.44 -13.95 -10.43
CA ILE A 59 9.29 -13.99 -8.97
C ILE A 59 10.45 -14.78 -8.37
N HIS A 60 11.05 -14.22 -7.31
CA HIS A 60 12.09 -14.86 -6.54
C HIS A 60 12.01 -14.48 -5.07
N TYR A 61 11.94 -15.47 -4.18
CA TYR A 61 12.01 -15.27 -2.74
C TYR A 61 13.46 -15.23 -2.26
N PHE A 62 13.80 -14.23 -1.43
CA PHE A 62 15.08 -14.14 -0.74
C PHE A 62 15.06 -14.88 0.61
N ASP A 63 13.89 -14.93 1.25
CA ASP A 63 13.63 -15.66 2.49
C ASP A 63 12.17 -16.13 2.55
N ALA A 64 11.65 -16.50 3.72
CA ALA A 64 10.29 -17.00 3.89
C ALA A 64 9.18 -15.98 3.59
N ASP A 65 9.46 -14.68 3.74
CA ASP A 65 8.47 -13.60 3.67
C ASP A 65 8.81 -12.54 2.61
N THR A 66 10.08 -12.42 2.23
CA THR A 66 10.62 -11.36 1.38
C THR A 66 10.88 -11.87 -0.03
N TYR A 67 10.32 -11.19 -1.03
CA TYR A 67 10.47 -11.56 -2.44
C TYR A 67 10.64 -10.35 -3.36
N LEU A 68 11.27 -10.60 -4.50
CA LEU A 68 11.37 -9.70 -5.64
C LEU A 68 10.36 -10.12 -6.71
N MET A 69 9.70 -9.12 -7.30
CA MET A 69 8.88 -9.29 -8.49
C MET A 69 9.37 -8.31 -9.56
N LEU A 70 9.64 -8.82 -10.76
CA LEU A 70 9.99 -8.03 -11.93
C LEU A 70 8.94 -8.27 -13.01
N LEU A 71 8.36 -7.20 -13.56
CA LEU A 71 7.33 -7.27 -14.58
C LEU A 71 7.90 -6.90 -15.95
N THR A 72 7.46 -7.61 -16.98
CA THR A 72 7.84 -7.35 -18.38
C THR A 72 6.68 -7.64 -19.32
N THR A 73 6.65 -7.00 -20.49
CA THR A 73 5.75 -7.35 -21.59
C THR A 73 6.32 -8.45 -22.48
N SER A 74 7.60 -8.79 -22.33
CA SER A 74 8.31 -9.74 -23.21
C SER A 74 8.34 -11.14 -22.63
N SER A 75 7.90 -12.13 -23.40
CA SER A 75 7.85 -13.54 -22.99
C SER A 75 9.22 -14.23 -22.93
N ASP A 76 10.22 -13.66 -23.58
CA ASP A 76 11.59 -14.18 -23.70
C ASP A 76 12.59 -13.52 -22.74
N ALA A 77 12.13 -12.61 -21.89
CA ALA A 77 12.99 -11.83 -21.00
C ALA A 77 13.45 -12.58 -19.73
N PHE A 78 13.20 -13.88 -19.60
CA PHE A 78 13.51 -14.66 -18.39
C PHE A 78 14.96 -14.50 -17.93
N TYR A 79 15.93 -14.75 -18.83
CA TYR A 79 17.35 -14.69 -18.50
C TYR A 79 17.81 -13.27 -18.17
N HIS A 80 17.29 -12.26 -18.88
CA HIS A 80 17.57 -10.87 -18.58
C HIS A 80 17.07 -10.47 -17.18
N LEU A 81 15.87 -10.91 -16.79
CA LEU A 81 15.32 -10.66 -15.47
C LEU A 81 16.06 -11.42 -14.37
N LYS A 82 16.56 -12.62 -14.66
CA LYS A 82 17.44 -13.37 -13.75
C LYS A 82 18.74 -12.60 -13.46
N ASP A 83 19.37 -12.04 -14.48
CA ASP A 83 20.57 -11.20 -14.30
C ASP A 83 20.26 -9.90 -13.53
N CYS A 84 19.07 -9.32 -13.76
CA CYS A 84 18.59 -8.19 -12.96
C CYS A 84 18.43 -8.57 -11.49
N ARG A 85 17.82 -9.73 -11.21
CA ARG A 85 17.64 -10.25 -9.85
C ARG A 85 18.98 -10.40 -9.14
N ILE A 86 19.98 -11.01 -9.77
CA ILE A 86 21.32 -11.21 -9.17
C ILE A 86 21.95 -9.85 -8.79
N ARG A 87 21.83 -8.84 -9.66
CA ARG A 87 22.34 -7.49 -9.38
C ARG A 87 21.63 -6.83 -8.20
N VAL A 88 20.29 -6.93 -8.14
CA VAL A 88 19.50 -6.40 -7.02
C VAL A 88 19.86 -7.11 -5.73
N GLU A 89 19.93 -8.43 -5.75
CA GLU A 89 20.30 -9.27 -4.60
C GLU A 89 21.68 -8.89 -4.04
N MET A 90 22.68 -8.72 -4.90
CA MET A 90 24.02 -8.28 -4.50
C MET A 90 23.99 -6.95 -3.75
N VAL A 91 23.20 -5.97 -4.23
CA VAL A 91 23.06 -4.67 -3.57
C VAL A 91 22.35 -4.84 -2.22
N LEU A 92 21.26 -5.61 -2.16
CA LEU A 92 20.52 -5.85 -0.91
C LEU A 92 21.38 -6.50 0.16
N LEU A 93 22.22 -7.47 -0.22
CA LEU A 93 23.17 -8.14 0.69
C LEU A 93 24.28 -7.19 1.15
N LYS A 94 24.91 -6.46 0.23
CA LYS A 94 26.00 -5.52 0.57
C LYS A 94 25.53 -4.39 1.47
N SER A 95 24.29 -3.94 1.29
CA SER A 95 23.68 -2.86 2.08
C SER A 95 22.97 -3.37 3.35
N ASN A 96 23.00 -4.67 3.63
CA ASN A 96 22.36 -5.31 4.79
C ASN A 96 20.84 -5.03 4.90
N ILE A 97 20.17 -4.80 3.77
CA ILE A 97 18.76 -4.40 3.73
C ILE A 97 17.86 -5.57 4.13
N LEU A 98 18.19 -6.80 3.72
CA LEU A 98 17.39 -7.98 4.05
C LEU A 98 17.30 -8.22 5.56
N SER A 99 18.43 -8.08 6.27
CA SER A 99 18.45 -8.20 7.73
C SER A 99 17.64 -7.10 8.42
N GLU A 100 17.67 -5.87 7.88
CA GLU A 100 16.87 -4.77 8.42
C GLU A 100 15.37 -4.98 8.19
N VAL A 101 14.98 -5.52 7.04
CA VAL A 101 13.58 -5.93 6.78
C VAL A 101 13.13 -7.00 7.77
N GLN A 102 13.96 -8.01 8.02
CA GLN A 102 13.66 -9.07 9.00
C GLN A 102 13.55 -8.52 10.42
N ARG A 103 14.42 -7.60 10.82
CA ARG A 103 14.35 -6.92 12.12
C ARG A 103 13.06 -6.12 12.24
N SER A 104 12.71 -5.36 11.21
CA SER A 104 11.47 -4.60 11.15
C SER A 104 10.22 -5.49 11.28
N LEU A 105 10.23 -6.70 10.74
CA LEU A 105 9.12 -7.66 10.93
C LEU A 105 8.96 -8.10 12.39
N LEU A 106 10.05 -8.23 13.15
CA LEU A 106 10.02 -8.62 14.57
C LEU A 106 9.60 -7.45 15.46
N ASP A 107 10.05 -6.24 15.12
CA ASP A 107 9.86 -5.03 15.92
C ASP A 107 8.50 -4.33 15.67
N GLY A 108 7.66 -4.85 14.78
CA GLY A 108 6.29 -4.32 14.51
C GLY A 108 6.18 -3.37 13.30
N GLY A 109 7.22 -3.27 12.47
CA GLY A 109 7.25 -2.42 11.29
C GLY A 109 7.57 -0.95 11.59
N MET A 110 7.55 -0.10 10.56
CA MET A 110 7.45 1.35 10.78
C MET A 110 6.01 1.72 11.08
N HIS A 111 5.78 2.41 12.20
CA HIS A 111 4.47 2.94 12.50
C HIS A 111 4.23 4.24 11.71
N VAL A 112 2.97 4.54 11.42
CA VAL A 112 2.62 5.75 10.66
C VAL A 112 3.02 7.02 11.43
N GLU A 113 2.98 6.97 12.76
CA GLU A 113 3.45 8.02 13.68
C GLU A 113 4.96 8.29 13.59
N ASP A 114 5.76 7.35 13.12
CA ASP A 114 7.21 7.53 12.96
C ASP A 114 7.57 8.22 11.63
N LEU A 115 6.59 8.40 10.73
CA LEU A 115 6.81 9.11 9.48
C LEU A 115 6.97 10.62 9.74
N PRO A 116 7.97 11.28 9.14
CA PRO A 116 8.09 12.72 9.25
C PRO A 116 6.81 13.38 8.74
N ALA A 117 6.20 14.23 9.57
CA ALA A 117 5.00 14.96 9.22
C ALA A 117 5.25 15.71 7.90
N ALA A 118 4.45 15.42 6.88
CA ALA A 118 4.57 16.07 5.59
C ALA A 118 4.49 17.60 5.79
N PRO A 119 5.47 18.39 5.32
CA PRO A 119 5.35 19.83 5.34
C PRO A 119 4.18 20.17 4.41
N ASN A 120 3.07 20.63 5.00
CA ASN A 120 1.83 21.06 4.35
C ASN A 120 0.81 19.96 4.01
N SER A 121 0.37 19.19 5.00
CA SER A 121 -1.06 18.86 5.05
C SER A 121 -1.72 19.90 5.95
N GLY A 122 -2.15 21.01 5.34
CA GLY A 122 -3.08 21.92 5.99
C GLY A 122 -4.24 21.09 6.51
N SER A 123 -4.37 21.03 7.83
CA SER A 123 -5.58 20.56 8.49
C SER A 123 -6.74 21.29 7.84
N SER A 124 -7.48 20.63 6.95
CA SER A 124 -8.75 21.17 6.49
C SER A 124 -9.68 21.06 7.70
N HIS A 125 -9.71 22.14 8.47
CA HIS A 125 -10.70 22.45 9.47
C HIS A 125 -12.07 22.35 8.80
N LEU A 126 -12.66 21.15 8.86
CA LEU A 126 -14.02 20.92 8.42
C LEU A 126 -14.93 21.50 9.49
N GLY A 127 -15.28 22.78 9.31
CA GLY A 127 -16.46 23.43 9.84
C GLY A 127 -16.77 23.17 11.32
N GLN A 128 -16.13 23.91 12.20
CA GLN A 128 -16.66 24.18 13.53
C GLN A 128 -17.87 25.12 13.37
N HIS A 129 -19.04 24.57 13.03
CA HIS A 129 -20.28 25.33 13.08
C HIS A 129 -20.74 25.37 14.54
N THR A 130 -20.43 26.47 15.19
CA THR A 130 -20.82 26.82 16.56
C THR A 130 -22.34 26.83 16.70
N LEU A 131 -22.86 26.07 17.66
CA LEU A 131 -24.14 26.29 18.34
C LEU A 131 -23.87 26.16 19.85
N PRO A 132 -24.36 27.10 20.70
CA PRO A 132 -23.90 27.19 22.08
C PRO A 132 -24.73 26.33 23.06
N SER A 133 -24.01 25.80 24.04
CA SER A 133 -24.45 25.49 25.42
C SER A 133 -25.51 24.41 25.66
N GLU A 134 -25.05 23.22 26.09
CA GLU A 134 -25.25 22.72 27.46
C GLU A 134 -24.34 21.50 27.71
N SER A 135 -23.79 21.41 28.93
CA SER A 135 -22.70 20.54 29.41
C SER A 135 -23.14 19.09 29.81
N PRO A 136 -22.31 18.27 30.49
CA PRO A 136 -21.19 17.49 29.96
C PRO A 136 -21.36 15.98 30.24
N GLN A 137 -20.98 15.09 29.31
CA GLN A 137 -20.65 13.72 29.68
C GLN A 137 -19.29 13.33 29.10
N ARG A 138 -18.28 13.42 29.97
CA ARG A 138 -17.02 12.70 29.82
C ARG A 138 -17.36 11.21 29.84
N PHE A 139 -17.28 10.56 28.69
CA PHE A 139 -17.00 9.13 28.65
C PHE A 139 -15.55 8.94 28.25
N ASN A 140 -14.71 8.76 29.28
CA ASN A 140 -13.40 8.16 29.16
C ASN A 140 -13.59 6.73 28.64
N GLU A 141 -13.34 6.50 27.37
CA GLU A 141 -12.91 5.17 26.90
C GLU A 141 -11.45 5.25 26.46
N PRO A 142 -10.61 4.26 26.82
CA PRO A 142 -9.22 4.22 26.40
C PRO A 142 -9.17 3.78 24.92
N ASN A 143 -9.46 4.70 24.01
CA ASN A 143 -9.33 4.46 22.58
C ASN A 143 -7.85 4.56 22.15
N HIS A 144 -7.07 3.52 22.47
CA HIS A 144 -5.77 3.26 21.83
C HIS A 144 -5.92 2.51 20.50
N ALA A 145 -6.95 2.83 19.70
CA ALA A 145 -7.04 2.40 18.32
C ALA A 145 -6.55 3.57 17.45
N ILE A 146 -5.23 3.65 17.32
CA ILE A 146 -4.49 4.56 16.45
C ILE A 146 -5.08 4.42 15.05
N CYS A 147 -5.63 5.50 14.53
CA CYS A 147 -6.42 5.47 13.34
C CYS A 147 -5.92 6.52 12.35
N GLY A 148 -5.87 6.16 11.06
CA GLY A 148 -5.55 7.12 10.00
C GLY A 148 -6.53 8.30 9.94
N PRO A 149 -6.28 9.30 9.06
CA PRO A 149 -7.11 10.48 8.90
C PRO A 149 -8.60 10.14 8.89
N ALA A 150 -9.37 10.85 9.72
CA ALA A 150 -10.82 10.66 9.87
C ALA A 150 -11.28 9.30 10.46
N GLY A 151 -10.42 8.57 11.19
CA GLY A 151 -10.87 7.36 11.88
C GLY A 151 -10.98 6.15 10.96
N LEU A 152 -10.17 6.13 9.90
CA LEU A 152 -10.13 5.08 8.88
C LEU A 152 -8.89 4.20 9.03
N TRP A 153 -9.10 2.89 8.86
CA TRP A 153 -8.21 1.84 9.40
C TRP A 153 -7.28 1.25 8.34
N HIS A 154 -7.67 1.34 7.06
CA HIS A 154 -6.95 0.70 5.95
C HIS A 154 -6.59 1.77 4.92
N PHE A 155 -5.41 2.37 5.10
CA PHE A 155 -4.85 3.31 4.15
C PHE A 155 -3.44 2.92 3.77
N ILE A 156 -3.15 3.10 2.49
CA ILE A 156 -1.79 3.07 1.97
C ILE A 156 -1.40 4.52 1.67
N TYR A 157 -0.41 5.02 2.40
CA TYR A 157 0.19 6.33 2.19
C TYR A 157 1.37 6.19 1.23
N ARG A 158 1.47 7.08 0.25
CA ARG A 158 2.69 7.21 -0.57
C ARG A 158 3.53 8.34 0.01
N SER A 159 4.66 8.00 0.61
CA SER A 159 5.68 8.98 0.96
C SER A 159 6.41 9.41 -0.31
N ILE A 160 6.17 10.64 -0.77
CA ILE A 160 6.85 11.20 -1.94
C ILE A 160 8.35 11.38 -1.72
N TYR A 161 8.79 11.57 -0.47
CA TYR A 161 10.20 11.79 -0.13
C TYR A 161 11.00 10.49 -0.17
N LEU A 162 10.40 9.40 0.31
CA LEU A 162 11.04 8.08 0.36
C LEU A 162 10.75 7.24 -0.89
N ASP A 163 9.81 7.70 -1.74
CA ASP A 163 9.20 6.92 -2.83
C ASP A 163 8.72 5.53 -2.36
N GLN A 164 8.12 5.50 -1.17
CA GLN A 164 7.70 4.30 -0.48
C GLN A 164 6.21 4.34 -0.14
N TYR A 165 5.58 3.17 -0.16
CA TYR A 165 4.21 2.99 0.30
C TYR A 165 4.21 2.43 1.72
N VAL A 166 3.50 3.09 2.63
CA VAL A 166 3.39 2.68 4.03
C VAL A 166 1.92 2.48 4.38
N SER A 167 1.62 1.46 5.16
CA SER A 167 0.29 1.21 5.72
C SER A 167 0.43 0.93 7.20
N SER A 168 -0.56 1.34 7.98
CA SER A 168 -0.72 0.84 9.35
C SER A 168 -0.93 -0.68 9.32
N GLU A 169 -0.57 -1.37 10.40
CA GLU A 169 -0.88 -2.77 10.55
C GLU A 169 -2.39 -2.99 10.56
N PHE A 170 -2.85 -4.12 10.01
CA PHE A 170 -4.27 -4.44 10.07
C PHE A 170 -4.66 -4.61 11.54
N PRO A 171 -5.68 -3.87 12.02
CA PRO A 171 -6.17 -4.04 13.36
C PRO A 171 -6.77 -5.44 13.54
N SER A 172 -6.85 -5.89 14.78
CA SER A 172 -7.50 -7.15 15.13
C SER A 172 -8.92 -7.23 14.57
N SER A 173 -9.38 -8.46 14.32
CA SER A 173 -10.65 -8.70 13.63
C SER A 173 -11.81 -7.99 14.33
N ILE A 174 -12.54 -7.18 13.54
CA ILE A 174 -13.69 -6.44 14.04
C ILE A 174 -14.90 -7.39 14.09
N ASN A 175 -15.14 -7.98 15.25
CA ASN A 175 -16.18 -9.00 15.42
C ASN A 175 -17.53 -8.42 15.87
N THR A 176 -17.56 -7.14 16.29
CA THR A 176 -18.78 -6.51 16.79
C THR A 176 -19.50 -5.70 15.72
N LEU A 177 -20.80 -5.93 15.57
CA LEU A 177 -21.66 -5.25 14.59
C LEU A 177 -21.61 -3.71 14.68
N GLY A 178 -21.50 -3.17 15.90
CA GLY A 178 -21.40 -1.72 16.14
C GLY A 178 -20.10 -1.12 15.58
N GLN A 179 -18.98 -1.79 15.80
CA GLN A 179 -17.68 -1.37 15.28
C GLN A 179 -17.63 -1.49 13.75
N GLN A 180 -18.18 -2.57 13.18
CA GLN A 180 -18.30 -2.74 11.73
C GLN A 180 -19.14 -1.63 11.09
N LYS A 181 -20.32 -1.33 11.65
CA LYS A 181 -21.17 -0.22 11.16
C LYS A 181 -20.46 1.13 11.21
N ARG A 182 -19.68 1.39 12.27
CA ARG A 182 -18.90 2.63 12.39
C ARG A 182 -17.85 2.71 11.28
N LEU A 183 -17.12 1.63 11.03
CA LEU A 183 -16.10 1.56 9.99
C LEU A 183 -16.70 1.73 8.59
N TYR A 184 -17.79 1.04 8.27
CA TYR A 184 -18.44 1.17 6.97
C TYR A 184 -18.93 2.60 6.70
N ARG A 185 -19.52 3.26 7.71
CA ARG A 185 -19.94 4.66 7.59
C ARG A 185 -18.76 5.59 7.36
N ALA A 186 -17.63 5.35 8.03
CA ALA A 186 -16.42 6.12 7.81
C ALA A 186 -15.92 5.97 6.36
N TYR A 187 -15.86 4.74 5.84
CA TYR A 187 -15.44 4.48 4.45
C TYR A 187 -16.38 5.12 3.44
N GLN A 188 -17.70 5.03 3.65
CA GLN A 188 -18.69 5.66 2.78
C GLN A 188 -18.54 7.17 2.74
N LYS A 189 -18.32 7.82 3.90
CA LYS A 189 -18.11 9.27 3.96
C LYS A 189 -16.83 9.71 3.24
N LEU A 190 -15.74 8.96 3.41
CA LEU A 190 -14.49 9.23 2.67
C LEU A 190 -14.71 9.10 1.17
N PHE A 191 -15.31 7.98 0.74
CA PHE A 191 -15.57 7.72 -0.66
C PHE A 191 -16.43 8.82 -1.30
N ALA A 192 -17.49 9.25 -0.60
CA ALA A 192 -18.30 10.37 -1.04
C ALA A 192 -17.45 11.65 -1.15
N SER A 193 -16.73 12.03 -0.10
CA SER A 193 -15.89 13.25 -0.08
C SER A 193 -14.81 13.27 -1.18
N MET A 194 -14.19 12.13 -1.48
CA MET A 194 -13.21 12.01 -2.56
C MET A 194 -13.83 12.16 -3.96
N ARG A 195 -15.12 11.84 -4.11
CA ARG A 195 -15.83 11.92 -5.40
C ARG A 195 -16.67 13.20 -5.56
N ASP A 196 -17.03 13.85 -4.46
CA ASP A 196 -17.84 15.08 -4.45
C ASP A 196 -17.03 16.33 -4.81
N LYS A 197 -15.69 16.23 -4.87
CA LYS A 197 -14.87 17.19 -5.60
C LYS A 197 -15.03 16.95 -7.10
N GLY A 198 -16.16 17.41 -7.63
CA GLY A 198 -16.31 17.66 -9.05
C GLY A 198 -15.16 18.52 -9.54
N ILE A 199 -14.30 17.93 -10.37
CA ILE A 199 -13.49 18.71 -11.32
C ILE A 199 -14.53 19.33 -12.25
N PRO A 200 -14.71 20.66 -12.29
CA PRO A 200 -15.40 21.25 -13.42
C PRO A 200 -14.51 20.99 -14.62
N ALA A 201 -15.05 20.23 -15.59
CA ALA A 201 -14.47 20.18 -16.92
C ALA A 201 -14.34 21.61 -17.42
N ALA A 202 -13.12 22.13 -17.45
CA ALA A 202 -12.82 23.33 -18.19
C ALA A 202 -12.96 22.98 -19.68
N GLN A 203 -14.17 23.17 -20.21
CA GLN A 203 -14.37 23.51 -21.60
C GLN A 203 -13.54 24.77 -21.87
N ASN A 204 -12.46 24.63 -22.63
CA ASN A 204 -11.91 25.73 -23.40
C ASN A 204 -11.91 25.29 -24.87
N SER A 205 -12.99 25.68 -25.54
CA SER A 205 -12.94 26.13 -26.93
C SER A 205 -11.91 27.25 -27.08
N ILE A 206 -10.94 27.10 -27.95
CA ILE A 206 -10.80 27.73 -29.29
C ILE A 206 -9.85 26.83 -30.08
#